data_AF-A0A7H4LNF1-F1
#
_entry.id   AF-A0A7H4LNF1-F1
#
_cell.length_a   1.000
_cell.length_b   1.000
_cell.length_c   1.000
_cell.angle_alpha   90.00
_cell.angle_beta   90.00
_cell.angle_gamma   90.00
#
_symmetry.space_group_name_H-M   'P 1'
#
loop_
_entity.id
_entity.type
_entity.pdbx_description
1 polymer ?
#
loop_
_entity_poly.entity_id
_entity_poly.type
_entity_poly.pdbx_seq_one_letter_code
_entity_poly.pdbx_strand_id
1 'polypeptide(L)'
;MSSSDDESLPGECDWCHDDRGECDRPHLDDGRRFSIKLEETFEVETLIPCHARRYVLERMDFEDHANFETKKIHLRTHHDMDFEVKLYNAESVTHFGCKNWEAFCKLYSFAEGMLVTMDLGDPEIEQDNMDIWVLVDTPPVLPLSYFEVSKNVQNMVDRTYYTDGSELTYKEKTHLVGFCNDLENYNIYNRTPQYYGQYVPLVHVLNYGNYHGDTLRIPKDCVPHLMYQNGGSLRVLNIYPGHPTNLNCPYRISKRSGDMTIKGWKKCMDSRNELLGSKRKRGARIGDRMISILHNGESGSILFYAILP
;
A
#
# COMPACT_ATOMS: atom_id res chain seq x y z
N MET A 1 -37.66 -41.06 28.14
CA MET A 1 -38.38 -39.78 28.09
C MET A 1 -37.37 -38.75 27.67
N SER A 2 -37.44 -38.37 26.39
CA SER A 2 -36.69 -37.28 25.80
C SER A 2 -37.34 -35.96 26.20
N SER A 3 -36.55 -34.99 26.62
CA SER A 3 -36.87 -33.55 26.51
C SER A 3 -35.63 -32.76 26.90
N SER A 4 -34.89 -32.27 25.92
CA SER A 4 -34.17 -31.00 26.04
C SER A 4 -34.40 -30.29 24.72
N ASP A 5 -35.63 -29.77 24.59
CA ASP A 5 -35.96 -28.78 23.58
C ASP A 5 -35.23 -27.49 24.01
N ASP A 6 -34.03 -27.29 23.47
CA ASP A 6 -33.46 -25.94 23.32
C ASP A 6 -34.31 -25.23 22.26
N GLU A 7 -35.51 -24.80 22.64
CA GLU A 7 -36.26 -23.84 21.81
C GLU A 7 -35.56 -22.48 21.97
N SER A 8 -34.94 -22.01 20.90
CA SER A 8 -34.44 -20.64 20.76
C SER A 8 -35.52 -19.65 21.21
N LEU A 9 -35.11 -18.63 21.98
CA LEU A 9 -36.06 -17.66 22.55
C LEU A 9 -36.82 -16.98 21.39
N PRO A 10 -38.16 -16.81 21.48
CA PRO A 10 -38.92 -16.21 20.41
C PRO A 10 -38.45 -14.77 20.15
N GLY A 11 -37.85 -14.54 18.97
CA GLY A 11 -37.25 -13.26 18.56
C GLY A 11 -35.72 -13.26 18.51
N GLU A 12 -35.07 -14.32 18.97
CA GLU A 12 -33.64 -14.55 18.82
C GLU A 12 -33.36 -15.14 17.43
N CYS A 13 -32.41 -14.55 16.70
CA CYS A 13 -32.04 -15.08 15.40
C CYS A 13 -31.21 -16.36 15.54
N ASP A 14 -31.67 -17.44 14.91
CA ASP A 14 -31.04 -18.76 14.92
C ASP A 14 -29.58 -18.80 14.43
N TRP A 15 -29.08 -17.73 13.81
CA TRP A 15 -27.72 -17.65 13.24
C TRP A 15 -26.76 -16.77 14.06
N CYS A 16 -27.25 -15.71 14.68
CA CYS A 16 -26.43 -14.74 15.42
C CYS A 16 -26.72 -14.77 16.93
N HIS A 17 -27.78 -15.47 17.35
CA HIS A 17 -28.34 -15.40 18.70
C HIS A 17 -28.71 -13.98 19.15
N ASP A 18 -28.89 -13.06 18.19
CA ASP A 18 -29.25 -11.67 18.44
C ASP A 18 -30.78 -11.56 18.55
N ASP A 19 -31.25 -10.92 19.61
CA ASP A 19 -32.67 -10.68 19.91
C ASP A 19 -33.13 -9.26 19.54
N ARG A 20 -32.23 -8.43 19.01
CA ARG A 20 -32.51 -7.03 18.62
C ARG A 20 -33.25 -6.88 17.29
N GLY A 21 -33.55 -7.99 16.61
CA GLY A 21 -34.26 -8.01 15.33
C GLY A 21 -33.49 -7.41 14.14
N GLU A 22 -32.17 -7.19 14.27
CA GLU A 22 -31.33 -6.73 13.16
C GLU A 22 -31.10 -7.84 12.12
N CYS A 23 -31.17 -9.10 12.56
CA CYS A 23 -31.05 -10.28 11.72
C CYS A 23 -32.42 -10.65 11.02
N ASP A 24 -33.55 -10.00 11.39
CA ASP A 24 -34.92 -10.29 10.90
C ASP A 24 -35.25 -9.71 9.51
N ARG A 25 -34.32 -8.94 8.92
CA ARG A 25 -34.49 -8.39 7.58
C ARG A 25 -33.74 -9.24 6.56
N PRO A 26 -34.43 -9.99 5.68
CA PRO A 26 -33.84 -10.31 4.41
C PRO A 26 -33.82 -8.97 3.63
N HIS A 27 -32.78 -8.61 2.91
CA HIS A 27 -32.41 -9.26 1.68
C HIS A 27 -31.00 -8.79 1.30
N LEU A 28 -30.27 -9.66 0.63
CA LEU A 28 -29.21 -9.19 -0.24
C LEU A 28 -29.77 -8.19 -1.25
N ASP A 29 -29.05 -7.11 -1.54
CA ASP A 29 -29.36 -6.21 -2.64
C ASP A 29 -29.33 -7.01 -3.94
N ASP A 30 -30.39 -6.92 -4.72
CA ASP A 30 -30.64 -7.71 -5.93
C ASP A 30 -30.54 -9.25 -5.72
N GLY A 31 -30.69 -9.73 -4.48
CA GLY A 31 -30.56 -11.16 -4.16
C GLY A 31 -29.13 -11.70 -4.19
N ARG A 32 -28.10 -10.84 -4.32
CA ARG A 32 -26.70 -11.26 -4.47
C ARG A 32 -25.66 -10.42 -3.72
N ARG A 33 -26.01 -9.20 -3.31
CA ARG A 33 -25.06 -8.24 -2.71
C ARG A 33 -25.34 -7.95 -1.26
N PHE A 34 -24.30 -7.69 -0.50
CA PHE A 34 -24.40 -7.15 0.86
C PHE A 34 -23.27 -6.17 1.10
N SER A 35 -23.43 -5.29 2.07
CA SER A 35 -22.40 -4.30 2.39
C SER A 35 -21.85 -4.52 3.79
N ILE A 36 -20.53 -4.43 3.93
CA ILE A 36 -19.84 -4.49 5.22
C ILE A 36 -19.35 -3.09 5.56
N LYS A 37 -19.65 -2.61 6.77
CA LYS A 37 -19.02 -1.40 7.29
C LYS A 37 -17.67 -1.75 7.88
N LEU A 38 -16.63 -1.06 7.43
CA LEU A 38 -15.27 -1.28 7.89
C LEU A 38 -15.07 -0.65 9.27
N GLU A 39 -14.58 -1.44 10.22
CA GLU A 39 -14.30 -0.99 11.60
C GLU A 39 -12.83 -0.59 11.80
N GLU A 40 -12.56 0.14 12.89
CA GLU A 40 -11.44 1.08 13.13
C GLU A 40 -10.01 0.61 12.83
N THR A 41 -9.72 -0.69 12.81
CA THR A 41 -8.31 -1.11 12.78
C THR A 41 -7.93 -2.04 11.65
N PHE A 42 -8.84 -2.73 10.95
CA PHE A 42 -8.50 -3.81 9.98
C PHE A 42 -7.57 -4.93 10.53
N GLU A 43 -7.03 -4.76 11.74
CA GLU A 43 -6.25 -5.68 12.56
C GLU A 43 -7.15 -6.73 13.22
N VAL A 44 -8.48 -6.49 13.25
CA VAL A 44 -9.51 -7.37 13.80
C VAL A 44 -10.23 -8.15 12.67
N GLU A 45 -10.87 -9.25 13.05
CA GLU A 45 -11.77 -10.06 12.22
C GLU A 45 -12.87 -9.18 11.60
N THR A 46 -12.96 -9.15 10.26
CA THR A 46 -14.05 -8.44 9.57
C THR A 46 -15.26 -9.35 9.46
N LEU A 47 -16.27 -9.06 10.27
CA LEU A 47 -17.47 -9.88 10.42
C LEU A 47 -18.36 -9.80 9.17
N ILE A 48 -18.86 -10.95 8.75
CA ILE A 48 -19.96 -11.05 7.79
C ILE A 48 -21.25 -10.68 8.55
N PRO A 49 -22.04 -9.71 8.05
CA PRO A 49 -23.32 -9.38 8.66
C PRO A 49 -24.22 -10.62 8.74
N CYS A 50 -24.93 -10.81 9.85
CA CYS A 50 -25.73 -12.01 10.03
C CYS A 50 -26.77 -12.23 8.91
N HIS A 51 -27.42 -11.16 8.45
CA HIS A 51 -28.39 -11.25 7.34
C HIS A 51 -27.78 -11.77 6.02
N ALA A 52 -26.46 -11.62 5.84
CA ALA A 52 -25.72 -12.12 4.68
C ALA A 52 -25.06 -13.50 4.94
N ARG A 53 -24.85 -13.86 6.22
CA ARG A 53 -24.10 -15.04 6.66
C ARG A 53 -24.56 -16.33 5.99
N ARG A 54 -25.86 -16.61 6.02
CA ARG A 54 -26.44 -17.81 5.38
C ARG A 54 -26.04 -17.92 3.90
N TYR A 55 -26.21 -16.83 3.15
CA TYR A 55 -25.91 -16.81 1.72
C TYR A 55 -24.42 -17.00 1.43
N VAL A 56 -23.55 -16.41 2.27
CA VAL A 56 -22.10 -16.61 2.16
C VAL A 56 -21.73 -18.06 2.40
N LEU A 57 -22.27 -18.70 3.45
CA LEU A 57 -21.96 -20.08 3.79
C LEU A 57 -22.45 -21.06 2.74
N GLU A 58 -23.70 -20.90 2.27
CA GLU A 58 -24.27 -21.70 1.17
C GLU A 58 -23.42 -21.55 -0.10
N ARG A 59 -23.06 -20.31 -0.46
CA ARG A 59 -22.29 -20.03 -1.69
C ARG A 59 -20.85 -20.53 -1.64
N MET A 60 -20.23 -20.50 -0.47
CA MET A 60 -18.88 -21.00 -0.22
C MET A 60 -18.86 -22.48 0.19
N ASP A 61 -20.00 -23.18 0.08
CA ASP A 61 -20.15 -24.62 0.27
C ASP A 61 -19.79 -25.12 1.69
N PHE A 62 -20.03 -24.31 2.73
CA PHE A 62 -19.82 -24.76 4.11
C PHE A 62 -20.85 -25.83 4.50
N GLU A 63 -20.40 -26.91 5.13
CA GLU A 63 -21.26 -28.06 5.42
C GLU A 63 -22.28 -27.77 6.53
N ASP A 64 -21.87 -27.03 7.56
CA ASP A 64 -22.70 -26.70 8.71
C ASP A 64 -22.32 -25.33 9.28
N HIS A 65 -23.33 -24.49 9.46
CA HIS A 65 -23.21 -23.17 10.09
C HIS A 65 -22.70 -23.23 11.54
N ALA A 66 -22.96 -24.31 12.28
CA ALA A 66 -22.56 -24.43 13.68
C ALA A 66 -21.09 -24.83 13.84
N ASN A 67 -20.50 -25.45 12.82
CA ASN A 67 -19.17 -26.04 12.90
C ASN A 67 -18.05 -25.01 12.73
N PHE A 68 -16.98 -25.24 13.49
CA PHE A 68 -15.73 -24.54 13.24
C PHE A 68 -15.09 -25.04 11.94
N GLU A 69 -15.12 -24.21 10.92
CA GLU A 69 -14.57 -24.50 9.61
C GLU A 69 -13.80 -23.29 9.08
N THR A 70 -12.72 -23.55 8.33
CA THR A 70 -11.97 -22.49 7.64
C THR A 70 -11.80 -22.87 6.19
N LYS A 71 -12.28 -22.02 5.29
CA LYS A 71 -12.07 -22.15 3.85
C LYS A 71 -11.16 -21.05 3.31
N LYS A 72 -10.46 -21.37 2.24
CA LYS A 72 -9.74 -20.40 1.42
C LYS A 72 -10.64 -20.02 0.25
N ILE A 73 -10.90 -18.73 0.11
CA ILE A 73 -11.74 -18.18 -0.95
C ILE A 73 -10.97 -17.06 -1.65
N HIS A 74 -11.44 -16.62 -2.81
CA HIS A 74 -10.84 -15.50 -3.53
C HIS A 74 -11.74 -14.26 -3.48
N LEU A 75 -11.15 -13.13 -3.09
CA LEU A 75 -11.77 -11.81 -3.28
C LEU A 75 -11.31 -11.25 -4.61
N ARG A 76 -12.27 -10.92 -5.48
CA ARG A 76 -12.00 -10.40 -6.82
C ARG A 76 -12.54 -9.01 -7.00
N THR A 77 -11.88 -8.22 -7.83
CA THR A 77 -12.36 -6.89 -8.22
C THR A 77 -12.39 -6.76 -9.73
N HIS A 78 -13.24 -5.89 -10.26
CA HIS A 78 -13.28 -5.56 -11.69
C HIS A 78 -12.01 -4.86 -12.20
N HIS A 79 -11.02 -4.60 -11.34
CA HIS A 79 -9.67 -4.15 -11.70
C HIS A 79 -8.67 -5.31 -11.90
N ASP A 80 -9.17 -6.54 -12.12
CA ASP A 80 -8.38 -7.77 -12.27
C ASP A 80 -7.49 -8.09 -11.06
N MET A 81 -7.87 -7.62 -9.87
CA MET A 81 -7.20 -7.99 -8.62
C MET A 81 -7.83 -9.24 -8.02
N ASP A 82 -6.98 -10.19 -7.62
CA ASP A 82 -7.37 -11.48 -7.05
C ASP A 82 -6.59 -11.74 -5.76
N PHE A 83 -7.29 -11.98 -4.64
CA PHE A 83 -6.73 -12.18 -3.32
C PHE A 83 -7.28 -13.44 -2.66
N GLU A 84 -6.42 -14.41 -2.38
CA GLU A 84 -6.79 -15.53 -1.50
C GLU A 84 -6.96 -15.00 -0.06
N VAL A 85 -8.14 -15.16 0.53
CA VAL A 85 -8.40 -14.87 1.94
C VAL A 85 -8.91 -16.11 2.65
N LYS A 86 -8.71 -16.16 3.97
CA LYS A 86 -9.36 -17.17 4.79
C LYS A 86 -10.72 -16.66 5.23
N LEU A 87 -11.74 -17.49 5.07
CA LEU A 87 -13.07 -17.27 5.64
C LEU A 87 -13.25 -18.26 6.78
N TYR A 88 -13.43 -17.73 7.98
CA TYR A 88 -13.62 -18.50 9.20
C TYR A 88 -15.10 -18.55 9.53
N ASN A 89 -15.60 -19.74 9.84
CA ASN A 89 -16.94 -19.95 10.38
C ASN A 89 -16.85 -20.59 11.77
N ALA A 90 -17.72 -20.15 12.66
CA ALA A 90 -18.03 -20.75 13.95
C ALA A 90 -19.53 -20.55 14.24
N GLU A 91 -20.03 -21.17 15.30
CA GLU A 91 -21.46 -21.25 15.64
C GLU A 91 -22.28 -19.98 15.37
N SER A 92 -21.84 -18.84 15.92
CA SER A 92 -22.55 -17.57 15.83
C SER A 92 -21.89 -16.52 14.94
N VAL A 93 -20.76 -16.85 14.29
CA VAL A 93 -19.93 -15.83 13.63
C VAL A 93 -19.22 -16.36 12.38
N THR A 94 -19.15 -15.52 11.36
CA THR A 94 -18.35 -15.75 10.15
C THR A 94 -17.54 -14.49 9.87
N HIS A 95 -16.25 -14.62 9.54
CA HIS A 95 -15.38 -13.46 9.33
C HIS A 95 -14.20 -13.72 8.39
N PHE A 96 -13.68 -12.66 7.78
CA PHE A 96 -12.44 -12.71 7.00
C PHE A 96 -11.19 -12.70 7.89
N GLY A 97 -10.22 -13.53 7.52
CA GLY A 97 -8.91 -13.59 8.14
C GLY A 97 -8.04 -12.37 7.86
N CYS A 98 -7.42 -11.87 8.93
CA CYS A 98 -6.76 -10.57 9.00
C CYS A 98 -5.70 -10.28 7.92
N LYS A 99 -4.66 -11.11 7.70
CA LYS A 99 -3.47 -10.67 6.92
C LYS A 99 -3.72 -10.28 5.46
N ASN A 100 -4.43 -11.10 4.69
CA ASN A 100 -4.65 -10.82 3.27
C ASN A 100 -5.80 -9.84 3.06
N TRP A 101 -6.73 -9.78 4.03
CA TRP A 101 -7.78 -8.77 4.08
C TRP A 101 -7.21 -7.37 4.37
N GLU A 102 -6.32 -7.24 5.34
CA GLU A 102 -5.62 -5.99 5.66
C GLU A 102 -4.85 -5.49 4.43
N ALA A 103 -4.15 -6.38 3.73
CA ALA A 103 -3.46 -6.07 2.49
C ALA A 103 -4.43 -5.56 1.40
N PHE A 104 -5.58 -6.21 1.25
CA PHE A 104 -6.63 -5.78 0.32
C PHE A 104 -7.21 -4.40 0.68
N CYS A 105 -7.47 -4.14 1.96
CA CYS A 105 -7.95 -2.83 2.42
C CYS A 105 -6.91 -1.73 2.15
N LYS A 106 -5.63 -2.02 2.44
CA LYS A 106 -4.52 -1.09 2.19
C LYS A 106 -4.31 -0.83 0.70
N LEU A 107 -4.48 -1.85 -0.13
CA LEU A 107 -4.40 -1.75 -1.59
C LEU A 107 -5.36 -0.69 -2.15
N TYR A 108 -6.58 -0.62 -1.61
CA TYR A 108 -7.64 0.30 -2.05
C TYR A 108 -7.77 1.55 -1.18
N SER A 109 -6.89 1.74 -0.19
CA SER A 109 -6.96 2.85 0.78
C SER A 109 -8.30 2.93 1.50
N PHE A 110 -8.88 1.78 1.81
CA PHE A 110 -10.09 1.73 2.60
C PHE A 110 -9.85 2.30 3.99
N ALA A 111 -10.82 3.09 4.46
CA ALA A 111 -10.80 3.72 5.76
C ALA A 111 -11.96 3.22 6.62
N GLU A 112 -11.81 3.36 7.92
CA GLU A 112 -12.90 3.14 8.87
C GLU A 112 -14.17 3.89 8.43
N GLY A 113 -15.31 3.23 8.59
CA GLY A 113 -16.61 3.78 8.31
C GLY A 113 -17.01 3.70 6.84
N MET A 114 -16.09 3.31 5.94
CA MET A 114 -16.44 3.00 4.56
C MET A 114 -17.34 1.77 4.51
N LEU A 115 -18.27 1.77 3.56
CA LEU A 115 -19.08 0.62 3.21
C LEU A 115 -18.46 -0.07 2.00
N VAL A 116 -18.19 -1.36 2.11
CA VAL A 116 -17.67 -2.19 1.01
C VAL A 116 -18.76 -3.15 0.60
N THR A 117 -19.19 -3.08 -0.66
CA THR A 117 -20.21 -3.97 -1.20
C THR A 117 -19.56 -5.24 -1.73
N MET A 118 -20.00 -6.36 -1.19
CA MET A 118 -19.65 -7.72 -1.56
C MET A 118 -20.75 -8.29 -2.45
N ASP A 119 -20.37 -9.02 -3.49
CA ASP A 119 -21.26 -9.58 -4.49
C ASP A 119 -20.95 -11.06 -4.68
N LEU A 120 -21.91 -11.91 -4.34
CA LEU A 120 -21.79 -13.37 -4.35
C LEU A 120 -21.94 -13.97 -5.76
N GLY A 121 -22.15 -13.13 -6.76
CA GLY A 121 -22.45 -13.54 -8.12
C GLY A 121 -23.94 -13.81 -8.33
N ASP A 122 -24.30 -14.11 -9.57
CA ASP A 122 -25.66 -14.47 -9.93
C ASP A 122 -26.01 -15.85 -9.36
N PRO A 123 -27.01 -15.98 -8.46
CA PRO A 123 -27.39 -17.26 -7.87
C PRO A 123 -27.98 -18.24 -8.90
N GLU A 124 -28.41 -17.76 -10.07
CA GLU A 124 -28.94 -18.62 -11.14
C GLU A 124 -27.83 -19.26 -11.99
N ILE A 125 -26.58 -18.83 -11.81
CA ILE A 125 -25.42 -19.33 -12.56
C ILE A 125 -24.59 -20.21 -11.63
N GLU A 126 -24.52 -21.52 -11.93
CA GLU A 126 -23.56 -22.41 -11.30
C GLU A 126 -22.14 -21.89 -11.58
N GLN A 127 -21.43 -21.49 -10.52
CA GLN A 127 -20.03 -21.08 -10.57
C GLN A 127 -19.22 -22.07 -9.74
N ASP A 128 -18.30 -22.77 -10.39
CA ASP A 128 -17.38 -23.76 -9.78
C ASP A 128 -16.33 -23.13 -8.85
N ASN A 129 -16.29 -21.81 -8.75
CA ASN A 129 -15.26 -21.04 -8.07
C ASN A 129 -15.83 -20.30 -6.84
N MET A 130 -15.21 -20.55 -5.69
CA MET A 130 -15.47 -19.90 -4.39
C MET A 130 -14.93 -18.46 -4.37
N ASP A 131 -15.55 -17.61 -5.19
CA ASP A 131 -15.15 -16.22 -5.36
C ASP A 131 -16.22 -15.28 -4.80
N ILE A 132 -15.77 -14.19 -4.17
CA ILE A 132 -16.62 -13.05 -3.81
C ILE A 132 -16.11 -11.83 -4.57
N TRP A 133 -16.99 -11.18 -5.32
CA TRP A 133 -16.66 -9.93 -5.99
C TRP A 133 -16.79 -8.76 -5.02
N VAL A 134 -15.74 -7.98 -4.90
CA VAL A 134 -15.74 -6.73 -4.15
C VAL A 134 -15.93 -5.58 -5.14
N LEU A 135 -17.04 -4.86 -4.99
CA LEU A 135 -17.40 -3.74 -5.86
C LEU A 135 -16.69 -2.49 -5.36
N VAL A 136 -15.72 -1.97 -6.13
CA VAL A 136 -14.84 -0.87 -5.71
C VAL A 136 -14.65 0.12 -6.85
N ASP A 137 -15.33 1.25 -6.91
CA ASP A 137 -15.25 2.12 -8.11
C ASP A 137 -13.87 2.75 -8.36
N THR A 138 -13.00 2.80 -7.35
CA THR A 138 -11.69 3.43 -7.43
C THR A 138 -10.57 2.43 -7.71
N PRO A 139 -9.65 2.71 -8.64
CA PRO A 139 -8.49 1.87 -8.89
C PRO A 139 -7.62 1.66 -7.63
N PRO A 140 -6.87 0.54 -7.55
CA PRO A 140 -5.88 0.31 -6.50
C PRO A 140 -4.93 1.50 -6.31
N VAL A 141 -4.72 1.92 -5.06
CA VAL A 141 -3.79 3.00 -4.73
C VAL A 141 -2.36 2.52 -4.55
N LEU A 142 -2.14 1.24 -4.25
CA LEU A 142 -0.80 0.64 -4.10
C LEU A 142 -0.62 -0.47 -5.12
N PRO A 143 0.60 -0.69 -5.64
CA PRO A 143 0.87 -1.81 -6.53
C PRO A 143 1.02 -3.12 -5.76
N LEU A 144 0.71 -4.26 -6.37
CA LEU A 144 0.89 -5.59 -5.74
C LEU A 144 2.32 -5.82 -5.22
N SER A 145 3.33 -5.32 -5.94
CA SER A 145 4.74 -5.41 -5.53
C SER A 145 5.03 -4.79 -4.16
N TYR A 146 4.15 -3.92 -3.65
CA TYR A 146 4.23 -3.36 -2.30
C TYR A 146 4.13 -4.45 -1.21
N PHE A 147 3.32 -5.48 -1.43
CA PHE A 147 3.09 -6.54 -0.44
C PHE A 147 4.14 -7.64 -0.51
N GLU A 148 4.97 -7.64 -1.56
CA GLU A 148 6.04 -8.62 -1.77
C GLU A 148 7.39 -8.19 -1.18
N VAL A 149 7.54 -6.90 -0.82
CA VAL A 149 8.77 -6.33 -0.27
C VAL A 149 8.81 -6.37 1.26
N SER A 150 9.99 -6.14 1.84
CA SER A 150 10.19 -6.15 3.28
C SER A 150 9.37 -5.06 3.99
N LYS A 151 9.07 -5.27 5.29
CA LYS A 151 8.41 -4.24 6.12
C LYS A 151 9.18 -2.92 6.16
N ASN A 152 10.50 -2.96 6.04
CA ASN A 152 11.32 -1.75 5.99
C ASN A 152 11.09 -0.98 4.68
N VAL A 153 11.02 -1.68 3.54
CA VAL A 153 10.67 -1.06 2.25
C VAL A 153 9.25 -0.50 2.27
N GLN A 154 8.29 -1.25 2.81
CA GLN A 154 6.91 -0.76 3.01
C GLN A 154 6.88 0.54 3.83
N ASN A 155 7.63 0.59 4.94
CA ASN A 155 7.76 1.80 5.76
C ASN A 155 8.39 2.98 5.01
N MET A 156 9.35 2.74 4.09
CA MET A 156 9.89 3.81 3.25
C MET A 156 8.83 4.35 2.29
N VAL A 157 8.08 3.45 1.65
CA VAL A 157 7.02 3.81 0.69
C VAL A 157 5.91 4.59 1.39
N ASP A 158 5.41 4.11 2.53
CA ASP A 158 4.34 4.73 3.32
C ASP A 158 4.69 6.15 3.78
N ARG A 159 5.99 6.43 3.93
CA ARG A 159 6.51 7.71 4.41
C ARG A 159 7.05 8.60 3.32
N THR A 160 6.79 8.23 2.06
CA THR A 160 7.19 9.05 0.92
C THR A 160 6.55 10.42 1.04
N TYR A 161 7.38 11.45 1.02
CA TYR A 161 6.98 12.84 0.95
C TYR A 161 6.73 13.22 -0.51
N TYR A 162 5.54 13.75 -0.77
CA TYR A 162 5.13 14.24 -2.09
C TYR A 162 5.09 15.77 -2.06
N THR A 163 5.73 16.42 -3.04
CA THR A 163 5.46 17.85 -3.29
C THR A 163 4.17 18.01 -4.07
N ASP A 164 3.54 19.19 -4.02
CA ASP A 164 2.34 19.50 -4.80
C ASP A 164 2.49 19.11 -6.29
N GLY A 165 1.50 18.38 -6.83
CA GLY A 165 1.47 17.95 -8.24
C GLY A 165 2.39 16.77 -8.57
N SER A 166 2.92 16.08 -7.56
CA SER A 166 3.83 14.93 -7.74
C SER A 166 3.17 13.57 -7.51
N GLU A 167 1.83 13.52 -7.52
CA GLU A 167 1.04 12.31 -7.31
C GLU A 167 1.39 11.26 -8.37
N LEU A 168 1.77 10.07 -7.91
CA LEU A 168 2.19 8.98 -8.78
C LEU A 168 0.99 8.22 -9.32
N THR A 169 1.06 7.89 -10.61
CA THR A 169 0.20 6.85 -11.20
C THR A 169 0.51 5.48 -10.60
N TYR A 170 -0.40 4.52 -10.75
CA TYR A 170 -0.18 3.13 -10.30
C TYR A 170 1.16 2.55 -10.80
N LYS A 171 1.46 2.75 -12.09
CA LYS A 171 2.71 2.30 -12.70
C LYS A 171 3.95 2.96 -12.09
N GLU A 172 3.89 4.26 -11.82
CA GLU A 172 5.01 4.96 -11.18
C GLU A 172 5.17 4.56 -9.70
N LYS A 173 4.08 4.19 -9.00
CA LYS A 173 4.18 3.61 -7.66
C LYS A 173 4.88 2.26 -7.69
N THR A 174 4.66 1.42 -8.70
CA THR A 174 5.45 0.18 -8.89
C THR A 174 6.95 0.50 -8.99
N HIS A 175 7.29 1.57 -9.70
CA HIS A 175 8.68 2.03 -9.81
C HIS A 175 9.24 2.57 -8.49
N LEU A 176 8.44 3.30 -7.70
CA LEU A 176 8.83 3.74 -6.36
C LEU A 176 9.13 2.56 -5.42
N VAL A 177 8.26 1.54 -5.41
CA VAL A 177 8.46 0.33 -4.60
C VAL A 177 9.75 -0.39 -5.01
N GLY A 178 9.95 -0.59 -6.32
CA GLY A 178 11.18 -1.19 -6.84
C GLY A 178 12.44 -0.41 -6.48
N PHE A 179 12.38 0.93 -6.57
CA PHE A 179 13.51 1.80 -6.20
C PHE A 179 13.86 1.70 -4.71
N CYS A 180 12.85 1.67 -3.86
CA CYS A 180 13.02 1.48 -2.42
C CYS A 180 13.62 0.10 -2.10
N ASN A 181 13.17 -0.96 -2.77
CA ASN A 181 13.69 -2.31 -2.61
C ASN A 181 15.17 -2.42 -3.04
N ASP A 182 15.54 -1.78 -4.15
CA ASP A 182 16.93 -1.79 -4.62
C ASP A 182 17.86 -1.02 -3.72
N LEU A 183 17.39 0.08 -3.11
CA LEU A 183 18.15 0.79 -2.10
C LEU A 183 18.40 -0.08 -0.85
N GLU A 184 17.40 -0.84 -0.41
CA GLU A 184 17.58 -1.80 0.68
C GLU A 184 18.64 -2.86 0.31
N ASN A 185 18.55 -3.45 -0.87
CA ASN A 185 19.53 -4.41 -1.37
C ASN A 185 20.94 -3.82 -1.49
N TYR A 186 21.06 -2.58 -1.97
CA TYR A 186 22.32 -1.84 -2.04
C TYR A 186 22.94 -1.69 -0.64
N ASN A 187 22.14 -1.33 0.35
CA ASN A 187 22.59 -1.15 1.73
C ASN A 187 23.06 -2.47 2.36
N ILE A 188 22.33 -3.57 2.12
CA ILE A 188 22.71 -4.93 2.56
C ILE A 188 24.05 -5.32 1.94
N TYR A 189 24.19 -5.18 0.62
CA TYR A 189 25.40 -5.57 -0.10
C TYR A 189 26.63 -4.78 0.36
N ASN A 190 26.50 -3.47 0.50
CA ASN A 190 27.59 -2.59 0.91
C ASN A 190 27.80 -2.55 2.44
N ARG A 191 27.05 -3.37 3.20
CA ARG A 191 27.11 -3.46 4.66
C ARG A 191 27.01 -2.11 5.36
N THR A 192 26.20 -1.20 4.83
CA THR A 192 25.96 0.07 5.50
C THR A 192 25.13 -0.19 6.77
N PRO A 193 25.57 0.23 7.98
CA PRO A 193 24.89 -0.04 9.26
C PRO A 193 23.36 0.08 9.26
N GLN A 194 22.66 -0.76 10.02
CA GLN A 194 21.18 -0.76 10.04
C GLN A 194 20.55 0.41 10.84
N TYR A 195 21.32 1.15 11.62
CA TYR A 195 20.83 2.16 12.57
C TYR A 195 20.77 3.57 11.97
N TYR A 196 20.14 3.73 10.81
CA TYR A 196 20.00 5.07 10.21
C TYR A 196 18.66 5.70 10.53
N GLY A 197 18.69 7.03 10.70
CA GLY A 197 17.49 7.84 10.75
C GLY A 197 16.57 7.48 9.58
N GLN A 198 15.30 7.31 9.91
CA GLN A 198 14.19 7.00 9.03
C GLN A 198 14.33 7.66 7.64
N TYR A 199 14.56 6.87 6.58
CA TYR A 199 14.51 7.37 5.21
C TYR A 199 13.14 7.96 4.92
N VAL A 200 13.13 9.16 4.35
CA VAL A 200 11.93 9.79 3.83
C VAL A 200 12.16 9.99 2.34
N PRO A 201 11.68 9.07 1.49
CA PRO A 201 11.72 9.28 0.05
C PRO A 201 10.99 10.56 -0.32
N LEU A 202 11.55 11.32 -1.25
CA LEU A 202 10.95 12.51 -1.83
C LEU A 202 10.54 12.19 -3.26
N VAL A 203 9.25 12.34 -3.55
CA VAL A 203 8.74 12.38 -4.92
C VAL A 203 8.43 13.84 -5.24
N HIS A 204 9.01 14.34 -6.34
CA HIS A 204 8.84 15.73 -6.73
C HIS A 204 8.91 15.92 -8.24
N VAL A 205 8.24 16.95 -8.74
CA VAL A 205 8.38 17.40 -10.12
C VAL A 205 9.47 18.46 -10.19
N LEU A 206 10.46 18.29 -11.06
CA LEU A 206 11.48 19.31 -11.30
C LEU A 206 10.82 20.58 -11.86
N ASN A 207 10.97 21.69 -11.16
CA ASN A 207 10.42 22.98 -11.55
C ASN A 207 11.35 24.12 -11.11
N TYR A 208 11.04 25.35 -11.51
CA TYR A 208 11.88 26.51 -11.17
C TYR A 208 11.91 26.86 -9.68
N GLY A 209 11.01 26.29 -8.87
CA GLY A 209 10.97 26.46 -7.42
C GLY A 209 11.92 25.53 -6.66
N ASN A 210 12.18 24.32 -7.19
CA ASN A 210 13.10 23.35 -6.58
C ASN A 210 14.41 23.18 -7.34
N TYR A 211 14.51 23.60 -8.60
CA TYR A 211 15.73 23.60 -9.38
C TYR A 211 15.93 24.93 -10.09
N HIS A 212 17.07 25.58 -9.83
CA HIS A 212 17.44 26.82 -10.50
C HIS A 212 18.96 26.91 -10.73
N GLY A 213 19.35 27.12 -11.98
CA GLY A 213 20.74 27.26 -12.43
C GLY A 213 21.54 25.97 -12.30
N ASP A 214 22.08 25.73 -11.10
CA ASP A 214 22.91 24.57 -10.77
C ASP A 214 22.59 24.02 -9.36
N THR A 215 21.46 24.46 -8.79
CA THR A 215 21.07 24.13 -7.42
C THR A 215 19.75 23.38 -7.40
N LEU A 216 19.73 22.23 -6.75
CA LEU A 216 18.51 21.52 -6.35
C LEU A 216 18.20 21.82 -4.89
N ARG A 217 16.91 21.99 -4.56
CA ARG A 217 16.40 22.15 -3.20
C ARG A 217 15.63 20.91 -2.77
N ILE A 218 15.95 20.39 -1.59
CA ILE A 218 15.27 19.28 -0.91
C ILE A 218 14.55 19.84 0.33
N PRO A 219 13.25 19.55 0.53
CA PRO A 219 12.50 20.01 1.69
C PRO A 219 13.08 19.49 3.00
N LYS A 220 12.99 20.30 4.07
CA LYS A 220 13.49 19.96 5.42
C LYS A 220 13.03 18.58 5.92
N ASP A 221 11.79 18.18 5.58
CA ASP A 221 11.15 16.95 6.10
C ASP A 221 11.77 15.69 5.49
N CYS A 222 12.49 15.84 4.36
CA CYS A 222 13.24 14.77 3.73
C CYS A 222 14.72 14.74 4.14
N VAL A 223 15.17 15.71 4.95
CA VAL A 223 16.58 15.84 5.34
C VAL A 223 16.82 15.12 6.67
N PRO A 224 17.66 14.07 6.71
CA PRO A 224 18.00 13.39 7.95
C PRO A 224 18.60 14.37 8.99
N HIS A 225 18.11 14.30 10.23
CA HIS A 225 18.55 15.18 11.33
C HIS A 225 20.08 15.18 11.54
N LEU A 226 20.74 14.05 11.27
CA LEU A 226 22.21 13.92 11.38
C LEU A 226 22.96 14.80 10.38
N MET A 227 22.34 15.18 9.25
CA MET A 227 22.97 16.04 8.24
C MET A 227 23.03 17.52 8.65
N TYR A 228 22.33 17.93 9.71
CA TYR A 228 22.32 19.32 10.20
C TYR A 228 23.61 19.71 10.93
N GLN A 229 24.43 18.72 11.31
CA GLN A 229 25.56 18.94 12.20
C GLN A 229 26.73 19.71 11.55
N ASN A 230 26.85 19.75 10.22
CA ASN A 230 27.66 20.70 9.43
C ASN A 230 27.37 20.56 7.92
N GLY A 231 27.52 21.64 7.13
CA GLY A 231 27.48 21.55 5.66
C GLY A 231 28.66 20.74 5.11
N GLY A 232 28.45 19.96 4.05
CA GLY A 232 29.46 19.01 3.57
C GLY A 232 29.34 18.68 2.08
N SER A 233 30.02 17.61 1.69
CA SER A 233 29.88 17.00 0.36
C SER A 233 28.89 15.84 0.43
N LEU A 234 28.02 15.76 -0.56
CA LEU A 234 27.02 14.73 -0.76
C LEU A 234 27.42 13.93 -2.00
N ARG A 235 27.53 12.61 -1.87
CA ARG A 235 27.60 11.73 -3.03
C ARG A 235 26.23 11.66 -3.68
N VAL A 236 26.12 11.96 -4.96
CA VAL A 236 24.87 11.84 -5.71
C VAL A 236 24.97 10.62 -6.61
N LEU A 237 24.04 9.67 -6.44
CA LEU A 237 24.04 8.35 -7.08
C LEU A 237 22.70 8.07 -7.78
N ASN A 238 22.79 7.57 -9.01
CA ASN A 238 21.66 6.91 -9.69
C ASN A 238 21.93 5.40 -9.68
N ILE A 239 21.00 4.62 -9.12
CA ILE A 239 21.15 3.17 -8.91
C ILE A 239 20.50 2.30 -10.02
N TYR A 240 19.80 2.90 -10.99
CA TYR A 240 19.09 2.20 -12.09
C TYR A 240 19.81 2.36 -13.45
N PRO A 241 19.62 1.41 -14.40
CA PRO A 241 20.70 0.65 -15.04
C PRO A 241 21.70 1.53 -15.80
N GLY A 242 22.98 1.43 -15.43
CA GLY A 242 24.08 2.09 -16.14
C GLY A 242 25.32 2.32 -15.29
N HIS A 243 26.22 3.16 -15.80
CA HIS A 243 27.31 3.72 -14.99
C HIS A 243 26.69 4.69 -13.99
N PRO A 244 26.75 4.43 -12.67
CA PRO A 244 26.19 5.33 -11.68
C PRO A 244 26.78 6.71 -11.88
N THR A 245 25.93 7.73 -11.95
CA THR A 245 26.40 9.11 -11.76
C THR A 245 27.06 9.10 -10.39
N ASN A 246 28.37 9.31 -10.29
CA ASN A 246 29.06 9.41 -9.00
C ASN A 246 29.63 10.81 -8.90
N LEU A 247 28.78 11.72 -8.43
CA LEU A 247 29.14 13.13 -8.28
C LEU A 247 29.27 13.45 -6.81
N ASN A 248 30.31 14.22 -6.48
CA ASN A 248 30.44 14.85 -5.18
C ASN A 248 29.93 16.28 -5.30
N CYS A 249 28.78 16.54 -4.67
CA CYS A 249 28.07 17.80 -4.72
C CYS A 249 28.10 18.48 -3.35
N PRO A 250 28.53 19.73 -3.22
CA PRO A 250 28.45 20.44 -1.96
C PRO A 250 26.98 20.74 -1.62
N TYR A 251 26.60 20.53 -0.36
CA TYR A 251 25.27 20.87 0.14
C TYR A 251 25.35 21.87 1.29
N ARG A 252 24.24 22.59 1.50
CA ARG A 252 24.02 23.48 2.65
C ARG A 252 22.60 23.31 3.13
N ILE A 253 22.40 23.40 4.43
CA ILE A 253 21.07 23.37 5.05
C ILE A 253 20.77 24.76 5.60
N SER A 254 19.59 25.28 5.25
CA SER A 254 19.10 26.58 5.71
C SER A 254 18.80 26.54 7.20
N LYS A 255 19.44 27.42 8.00
CA LYS A 255 19.11 27.57 9.43
C LYS A 255 17.69 28.10 9.68
N ARG A 256 17.10 28.77 8.68
CA ARG A 256 15.77 29.40 8.81
C ARG A 256 14.65 28.45 8.39
N SER A 257 14.79 27.79 7.24
CA SER A 257 13.75 26.92 6.69
C SER A 257 14.00 25.44 6.92
N GLY A 258 15.23 25.03 7.21
CA GLY A 258 15.62 23.62 7.28
C GLY A 258 15.85 22.96 5.92
N ASP A 259 15.52 23.64 4.81
CA ASP A 259 15.70 23.07 3.48
C ASP A 259 17.17 22.89 3.13
N MET A 260 17.47 21.80 2.44
CA MET A 260 18.79 21.53 1.90
C MET A 260 18.89 22.06 0.46
N THR A 261 20.00 22.71 0.15
CA THR A 261 20.40 23.08 -1.21
C THR A 261 21.63 22.27 -1.61
N ILE A 262 21.59 21.67 -2.79
CA ILE A 262 22.67 20.85 -3.38
C ILE A 262 23.15 21.57 -4.63
N LYS A 263 24.43 21.94 -4.67
CA LYS A 263 25.05 22.58 -5.86
C LYS A 263 25.72 21.55 -6.77
N GLY A 264 25.99 21.91 -8.02
CA GLY A 264 26.53 21.00 -9.03
C GLY A 264 25.47 20.13 -9.69
N TRP A 265 24.18 20.42 -9.47
CA TRP A 265 23.08 19.58 -9.96
C TRP A 265 22.93 19.63 -11.48
N LYS A 266 23.45 20.67 -12.15
CA LYS A 266 23.42 20.76 -13.61
C LYS A 266 24.07 19.55 -14.29
N LYS A 267 25.11 18.98 -13.67
CA LYS A 267 25.74 17.74 -14.17
C LYS A 267 24.77 16.56 -14.15
N CYS A 268 23.90 16.45 -13.15
CA CYS A 268 22.85 15.43 -13.11
C CYS A 268 21.80 15.65 -14.21
N MET A 269 21.45 16.92 -14.48
CA MET A 269 20.53 17.29 -15.55
C MET A 269 21.08 16.93 -16.94
N ASP A 270 22.36 17.22 -17.16
CA ASP A 270 23.04 16.97 -18.44
C ASP A 270 23.38 15.47 -18.65
N SER A 271 23.45 14.69 -17.57
CA SER A 271 23.75 13.25 -17.61
C SER A 271 22.61 12.46 -18.24
N ARG A 272 22.92 11.66 -19.26
CA ARG A 272 21.94 10.78 -19.90
C ARG A 272 21.72 9.52 -19.07
N ASN A 273 20.67 9.54 -18.27
CA ASN A 273 20.26 8.42 -17.44
C ASN A 273 19.10 7.66 -18.08
N GLU A 274 19.03 6.36 -17.79
CA GLU A 274 17.87 5.55 -18.11
C GLU A 274 16.70 5.98 -17.22
N LEU A 275 15.54 6.18 -17.83
CA LEU A 275 14.32 6.48 -17.07
C LEU A 275 13.83 5.19 -16.41
N LEU A 276 13.32 5.32 -15.19
CA LEU A 276 12.90 4.17 -14.40
C LEU A 276 11.77 3.41 -15.13
N GLY A 277 11.97 2.11 -15.37
CA GLY A 277 11.00 1.29 -16.11
C GLY A 277 10.98 1.49 -17.63
N SER A 278 12.00 2.13 -18.23
CA SER A 278 12.08 2.39 -19.67
C SER A 278 13.48 2.22 -20.21
N LYS A 279 13.63 1.73 -21.44
CA LYS A 279 14.94 1.65 -22.13
C LYS A 279 15.45 3.00 -22.66
N ARG A 280 14.67 4.08 -22.51
CA ARG A 280 15.05 5.42 -22.99
C ARG A 280 16.09 6.05 -22.07
N LYS A 281 17.15 6.58 -22.67
CA LYS A 281 18.18 7.36 -21.99
C LYS A 281 18.12 8.83 -22.40
N ARG A 282 17.95 9.73 -21.43
CA ARG A 282 17.98 11.18 -21.66
C ARG A 282 18.39 11.93 -20.40
N GLY A 283 18.76 13.20 -20.58
CA GLY A 283 18.93 14.12 -19.47
C GLY A 283 17.61 14.43 -18.78
N ALA A 284 17.69 14.80 -17.50
CA ALA A 284 16.55 15.32 -16.76
C ALA A 284 16.18 16.71 -17.31
N ARG A 285 14.91 17.07 -17.22
CA ARG A 285 14.38 18.38 -17.62
C ARG A 285 13.31 18.85 -16.65
N ILE A 286 13.04 20.14 -16.68
CA ILE A 286 11.87 20.71 -16.00
C ILE A 286 10.60 19.98 -16.46
N GLY A 287 9.75 19.64 -15.51
CA GLY A 287 8.54 18.83 -15.70
C GLY A 287 8.76 17.33 -15.46
N ASP A 288 9.99 16.85 -15.40
CA ASP A 288 10.23 15.45 -15.04
C ASP A 288 9.91 15.20 -13.57
N ARG A 289 9.33 14.03 -13.30
CA ARG A 289 9.12 13.56 -11.95
C ARG A 289 10.31 12.72 -11.49
N MET A 290 10.75 12.95 -10.26
CA MET A 290 11.93 12.33 -9.69
C MET A 290 11.64 11.74 -8.32
N ILE A 291 12.32 10.63 -8.03
CA ILE A 291 12.42 10.04 -6.70
C ILE A 291 13.81 10.36 -6.17
N SER A 292 13.88 10.84 -4.93
CA SER A 292 15.10 11.25 -4.25
C SER A 292 15.11 10.69 -2.83
N ILE A 293 16.17 9.99 -2.41
CA ILE A 293 16.31 9.46 -1.05
C ILE A 293 17.65 9.89 -0.47
N LEU A 294 17.62 10.67 0.62
CA LEU A 294 18.80 11.05 1.37
C LEU A 294 19.19 9.96 2.36
N HIS A 295 20.45 9.58 2.30
CA HIS A 295 21.12 8.66 3.20
C HIS A 295 22.23 9.40 3.93
N ASN A 296 22.35 9.16 5.23
CA ASN A 296 23.48 9.66 6.01
C ASN A 296 23.95 8.59 6.98
N GLY A 297 25.06 7.94 6.62
CA GLY A 297 25.63 6.84 7.39
C GLY A 297 27.15 6.90 7.51
N GLU A 298 27.76 5.80 7.96
CA GLU A 298 29.22 5.66 8.07
C GLU A 298 29.93 5.84 6.71
N SER A 299 29.22 5.52 5.62
CA SER A 299 29.68 5.75 4.24
C SER A 299 29.58 7.22 3.79
N GLY A 300 29.19 8.13 4.69
CA GLY A 300 28.95 9.54 4.43
C GLY A 300 27.53 9.83 3.96
N SER A 301 27.31 11.08 3.56
CA SER A 301 26.03 11.53 3.02
C SER A 301 25.90 11.14 1.55
N ILE A 302 24.80 10.48 1.20
CA ILE A 302 24.49 10.04 -0.16
C ILE A 302 23.06 10.47 -0.53
N LEU A 303 22.86 10.97 -1.75
CA LEU A 303 21.55 11.14 -2.36
C LEU A 303 21.40 10.11 -3.47
N PHE A 304 20.45 9.20 -3.28
CA PHE A 304 20.00 8.30 -4.33
C PHE A 304 18.89 8.98 -5.12
N TYR A 305 18.93 8.91 -6.45
CA TYR A 305 17.86 9.46 -7.27
C TYR A 305 17.53 8.59 -8.47
N ALA A 306 16.29 8.72 -8.95
CA ALA A 306 15.83 8.18 -10.22
C ALA A 306 14.86 9.16 -10.88
N ILE A 307 14.78 9.10 -12.21
CA ILE A 307 13.83 9.89 -13.02
C ILE A 307 12.75 8.95 -13.51
N LEU A 308 11.49 9.31 -13.27
CA LEU A 308 10.34 8.54 -13.74
C LEU A 308 10.09 8.76 -15.25
N PRO A 309 9.44 7.80 -15.94
CA PRO A 309 9.39 7.74 -17.41
C PRO A 309 8.55 8.84 -18.08
#